data_AF-A0AAJ7E1V7-F1
#
_entry.id   AF-A0AAJ7E1V7-F1
#
_cell.length_a   1.000
_cell.length_b   1.000
_cell.length_c   1.000
_cell.angle_alpha   90.00
_cell.angle_beta   90.00
_cell.angle_gamma   90.00
#
_symmetry.space_group_name_H-M   'P 1'
#
loop_
_entity.id
_entity.type
_entity.pdbx_description
1 polymer ?
#
loop_
_entity_poly.entity_id
_entity_poly.type
_entity_poly.pdbx_seq_one_letter_code
_entity_poly.pdbx_strand_id
1 'polypeptide(L)'
;MAIRKITLYGDPDDRFLRKVEKDVLVAQIVRNKAREEKCVPEVAAFEKCCIEYKYAMVFKCQNVNTILKDCLIKWYNDKEFWNECTEYYIKERSEYRRTGEPKKIRHLKTRVANYV
;
A
#
# COMPACT_ATOMS: atom_id res chain seq x y z
N MET A 1 -28.52 21.39 -10.03
CA MET A 1 -27.96 20.72 -8.83
C MET A 1 -27.84 19.23 -9.12
N ALA A 2 -26.62 18.71 -9.27
CA ALA A 2 -26.42 17.28 -9.48
C ALA A 2 -26.80 16.53 -8.19
N ILE A 3 -27.79 15.64 -8.26
CA ILE A 3 -28.13 14.74 -7.17
C ILE A 3 -26.92 13.83 -6.97
N ARG A 4 -26.16 14.04 -5.89
CA ARG A 4 -25.04 13.15 -5.52
C ARG A 4 -25.61 11.74 -5.38
N LYS A 5 -25.23 10.83 -6.28
CA LYS A 5 -25.64 9.42 -6.23
C LYS A 5 -24.88 8.73 -5.10
N ILE A 6 -25.37 8.93 -3.88
CA ILE A 6 -24.86 8.25 -2.69
C ILE A 6 -25.25 6.78 -2.82
N THR A 7 -24.25 5.90 -2.85
CA THR A 7 -24.45 4.45 -2.82
C THR A 7 -24.64 3.98 -1.37
N LEU A 8 -25.03 2.71 -1.19
CA LEU A 8 -25.09 2.07 0.14
C LEU A 8 -23.74 2.11 0.90
N TYR A 9 -22.63 2.25 0.18
CA TYR A 9 -21.27 2.29 0.72
C TYR A 9 -20.71 3.72 0.83
N GLY A 10 -21.50 4.73 0.48
CA GLY A 10 -21.16 6.15 0.52
C GLY A 10 -21.06 6.83 -0.85
N ASP A 11 -20.63 8.08 -0.87
CA ASP A 11 -20.44 8.87 -2.10
C ASP A 11 -19.14 8.45 -2.81
N PRO A 12 -19.20 7.90 -4.03
CA PRO A 12 -18.01 7.45 -4.76
C PRO A 12 -17.11 8.60 -5.24
N ASP A 13 -17.62 9.82 -5.33
CA ASP A 13 -16.87 10.98 -5.84
C ASP A 13 -16.32 11.87 -4.71
N ASP A 14 -16.57 11.47 -3.45
CA ASP A 14 -16.02 12.12 -2.27
C ASP A 14 -14.51 11.86 -2.11
N ARG A 15 -13.73 12.93 -2.28
CA ARG A 15 -12.27 12.96 -2.13
C ARG A 15 -11.80 13.27 -0.71
N PHE A 16 -12.70 13.54 0.24
CA PHE A 16 -12.30 13.84 1.60
C PHE A 16 -11.72 12.60 2.29
N LEU A 17 -10.51 12.74 2.83
CA LEU A 17 -9.80 11.71 3.59
C LEU A 17 -10.01 11.92 5.08
N ARG A 18 -10.54 10.90 5.75
CA ARG A 18 -10.61 10.86 7.21
C ARG A 18 -9.21 10.66 7.78
N LYS A 19 -9.03 11.03 9.06
CA LYS A 19 -7.77 10.85 9.78
C LYS A 19 -7.22 9.42 9.71
N VAL A 20 -8.08 8.43 9.90
CA VAL A 20 -7.72 7.01 9.79
C VAL A 20 -7.25 6.64 8.38
N GLU A 21 -7.88 7.21 7.35
CA GLU A 21 -7.53 6.91 5.96
C GLU A 21 -6.16 7.51 5.63
N LYS A 22 -5.91 8.74 6.06
CA LYS A 22 -4.63 9.41 5.85
C LYS A 22 -3.49 8.76 6.66
N ASP A 23 -3.67 8.62 7.97
CA ASP A 23 -2.58 8.29 8.89
C ASP A 23 -2.31 6.78 8.97
N VAL A 24 -3.30 5.94 8.62
CA VAL A 24 -3.18 4.48 8.69
C VAL A 24 -3.20 3.86 7.30
N LEU A 25 -4.26 4.07 6.51
CA LEU A 25 -4.44 3.34 5.25
C LEU A 25 -3.48 3.80 4.16
N VAL A 26 -3.40 5.11 3.90
CA VAL A 26 -2.44 5.68 2.94
C VAL A 26 -1.01 5.44 3.42
N ALA A 27 -0.73 5.63 4.70
CA ALA A 27 0.58 5.33 5.28
C ALA A 27 0.99 3.85 5.07
N GLN A 28 0.05 2.91 5.19
CA GLN A 28 0.30 1.51 4.90
C GLN A 28 0.59 1.27 3.41
N ILE A 29 -0.15 1.92 2.51
CA ILE A 29 0.08 1.84 1.06
C ILE A 29 1.47 2.36 0.71
N VAL A 30 1.86 3.52 1.24
CA VAL A 30 3.19 4.11 1.05
C VAL A 30 4.28 3.12 1.47
N ARG A 31 4.17 2.52 2.66
CA ARG A 31 5.15 1.53 3.13
C ARG A 31 5.22 0.30 2.25
N ASN A 32 4.07 -0.23 1.83
CA ASN A 32 4.01 -1.43 0.99
C ASN A 32 4.61 -1.15 -0.40
N LYS A 33 4.18 -0.07 -1.07
CA LYS A 33 4.73 0.33 -2.36
C LYS A 33 6.23 0.66 -2.28
N ALA A 34 6.69 1.33 -1.22
CA ALA A 34 8.11 1.61 -1.05
C ALA A 34 8.94 0.32 -0.99
N ARG A 35 8.44 -0.73 -0.31
CA ARG A 35 9.09 -2.05 -0.27
C ARG A 35 9.05 -2.78 -1.60
N GLU A 36 7.91 -2.74 -2.30
CA GLU A 36 7.69 -3.51 -3.53
C GLU A 36 8.32 -2.86 -4.78
N GLU A 37 8.36 -1.54 -4.85
CA GLU A 37 8.74 -0.81 -6.07
C GLU A 37 10.07 -0.05 -5.93
N LYS A 38 10.42 0.44 -4.72
CA LYS A 38 11.53 1.40 -4.55
C LYS A 38 12.76 0.81 -3.88
N CYS A 39 12.56 0.07 -2.79
CA CYS A 39 13.63 -0.50 -1.95
C CYS A 39 13.82 -2.00 -2.18
N VAL A 40 13.64 -2.46 -3.43
CA VAL A 40 13.75 -3.87 -3.82
C VAL A 40 15.11 -4.50 -3.47
N PRO A 41 16.26 -3.86 -3.77
CA PRO A 41 17.55 -4.48 -3.46
C PRO A 41 17.82 -4.56 -1.95
N GLU A 42 17.39 -3.56 -1.18
CA GLU A 42 17.53 -3.53 0.28
C GLU A 42 16.65 -4.58 0.95
N VAL A 43 15.42 -4.77 0.46
CA VAL A 43 14.52 -5.84 0.91
C VAL A 43 15.14 -7.21 0.62
N ALA A 44 15.66 -7.43 -0.59
CA ALA A 44 16.29 -8.69 -0.95
C ALA A 44 17.55 -8.98 -0.12
N ALA A 45 18.37 -7.97 0.16
CA ALA A 45 19.54 -8.11 1.03
C ALA A 45 19.13 -8.45 2.47
N PHE A 46 18.09 -7.80 2.99
CA PHE A 46 17.57 -8.06 4.32
C PHE A 46 16.98 -9.47 4.42
N GLU A 47 16.20 -9.92 3.44
CA GLU A 47 15.64 -11.26 3.38
C GLU A 47 16.73 -12.33 3.33
N LYS A 48 17.78 -12.13 2.52
CA LYS A 48 18.94 -13.04 2.48
C LYS A 48 19.60 -13.16 3.86
N CYS A 49 19.83 -12.05 4.54
CA CYS A 49 20.39 -12.06 5.89
C CYS A 49 19.48 -12.79 6.89
N CYS A 50 18.16 -12.58 6.81
CA CYS A 50 17.20 -13.27 7.68
C CYS A 50 17.23 -14.78 7.49
N ILE A 51 17.36 -15.26 6.25
CA ILE A 51 17.43 -16.69 5.93
C ILE A 51 18.74 -17.31 6.43
N GLU A 52 19.86 -16.59 6.29
CA GLU A 52 21.19 -17.07 6.70
C GLU A 52 21.30 -17.20 8.22
N TYR A 53 20.92 -16.16 8.96
CA TYR A 53 21.12 -16.11 10.42
C TYR A 53 19.92 -16.63 11.23
N LYS A 54 18.75 -16.84 10.61
CA LYS A 54 17.51 -17.35 11.23
C LYS A 54 17.24 -16.70 12.59
N TYR A 55 17.37 -17.46 13.68
CA TYR A 55 17.13 -16.98 15.05
C TYR A 55 18.10 -15.87 15.50
N ALA A 56 19.29 -15.78 14.92
CA ALA A 56 20.28 -14.74 15.23
C ALA A 56 20.11 -13.46 14.37
N MET A 57 19.07 -13.36 13.54
CA MET A 57 18.86 -12.23 12.62
C MET A 57 18.84 -10.86 13.31
N VAL A 58 18.25 -10.77 14.52
CA VAL A 58 18.08 -9.50 15.24
C VAL A 58 19.43 -8.88 15.63
N PHE A 59 20.43 -9.73 15.86
CA PHE A 59 21.78 -9.29 16.22
C PHE A 59 22.68 -9.14 14.99
N LYS A 60 22.58 -10.05 14.02
CA LYS A 60 23.50 -10.10 12.87
C LYS A 60 23.07 -9.22 11.70
N CYS A 61 21.77 -9.01 11.50
CA CYS A 61 21.23 -8.25 10.35
C CYS A 61 20.96 -6.78 10.66
N GLN A 62 21.52 -6.23 11.74
CA GLN A 62 21.26 -4.84 12.16
C GLN A 62 21.69 -3.83 11.09
N ASN A 63 22.86 -4.03 10.47
CA ASN A 63 23.36 -3.13 9.44
C ASN A 63 22.45 -3.11 8.20
N VAL A 64 22.09 -4.30 7.69
CA VAL A 64 21.21 -4.43 6.51
C VAL A 64 19.81 -3.89 6.81
N ASN A 65 19.33 -4.06 8.05
CA ASN A 65 18.07 -3.48 8.51
C ASN A 65 18.11 -1.95 8.55
N THR A 66 19.22 -1.34 8.99
CA THR A 66 19.39 0.11 8.99
C THR A 66 19.35 0.66 7.56
N ILE A 67 20.07 0.03 6.62
CA ILE A 67 20.05 0.42 5.20
C ILE A 67 18.63 0.35 4.64
N LEU A 68 17.89 -0.73 4.91
CA LEU A 68 16.50 -0.86 4.49
C LEU A 68 15.62 0.23 5.10
N LYS A 69 15.77 0.50 6.41
CA LYS A 69 15.02 1.56 7.09
C LYS A 69 15.30 2.93 6.48
N ASP A 70 16.55 3.24 6.18
CA ASP A 70 16.94 4.52 5.60
C ASP A 70 16.31 4.71 4.22
N CYS A 71 16.30 3.66 3.39
CA CYS A 71 15.60 3.68 2.11
C CYS A 71 14.09 3.93 2.30
N LEU A 72 13.45 3.22 3.22
CA LEU A 72 12.01 3.38 3.49
C LEU A 72 11.68 4.76 4.03
N ILE A 73 12.49 5.32 4.93
CA ILE A 73 12.31 6.66 5.50
C ILE A 73 12.43 7.73 4.42
N LYS A 74 13.38 7.58 3.48
CA LYS A 74 13.53 8.48 2.34
C LYS A 74 12.22 8.61 1.54
N TRP A 75 11.62 7.49 1.16
CA TRP A 75 10.36 7.47 0.39
C TRP A 75 9.14 7.82 1.25
N TYR A 76 9.16 7.51 2.54
CA TYR A 76 8.11 7.93 3.46
C TYR A 76 8.08 9.44 3.68
N ASN A 77 9.19 10.16 3.52
CA ASN A 77 9.21 11.62 3.62
C ASN A 77 8.95 12.32 2.29
N ASP A 78 8.84 11.56 1.18
CA ASP A 78 8.63 12.10 -0.15
C ASP A 78 7.16 12.47 -0.37
N LYS A 79 6.88 13.77 -0.54
CA LYS A 79 5.52 14.29 -0.68
C LYS A 79 4.85 13.87 -1.98
N GLU A 80 5.60 13.72 -3.06
CA GLU A 80 5.05 13.33 -4.37
C GLU A 80 4.57 11.88 -4.32
N PHE A 81 5.38 11.01 -3.72
CA PHE A 81 5.03 9.61 -3.51
C PHE A 81 3.81 9.43 -2.61
N TRP A 82 3.68 10.26 -1.57
CA TRP A 82 2.47 10.31 -0.75
C TRP A 82 1.22 10.71 -1.55
N ASN A 83 1.33 11.71 -2.42
CA ASN A 83 0.20 12.14 -3.26
C ASN A 83 -0.21 11.02 -4.23
N GLU A 84 0.75 10.35 -4.86
CA GLU A 84 0.49 9.21 -5.73
C GLU A 84 -0.23 8.07 -5.00
N CYS A 85 0.25 7.71 -3.79
CA CYS A 85 -0.38 6.70 -2.95
C CYS A 85 -1.78 7.12 -2.48
N THR A 86 -1.99 8.42 -2.26
CA THR A 86 -3.29 8.98 -1.86
C THR A 86 -4.29 8.90 -3.00
N GLU A 87 -3.92 9.30 -4.22
CA GLU A 87 -4.79 9.17 -5.40
C GLU A 87 -5.10 7.71 -5.69
N TYR A 88 -4.10 6.82 -5.53
CA TYR A 88 -4.31 5.38 -5.62
C TYR A 88 -5.37 4.89 -4.62
N TYR A 89 -5.28 5.32 -3.35
CA TYR A 89 -6.27 4.97 -2.33
C TYR A 89 -7.67 5.51 -2.65
N ILE A 90 -7.77 6.78 -3.09
CA ILE A 90 -9.06 7.40 -3.46
C ILE A 90 -9.71 6.63 -4.60
N LYS A 91 -8.94 6.22 -5.60
CA LYS A 91 -9.45 5.42 -6.73
C LYS A 91 -10.02 4.08 -6.27
N GLU A 92 -9.26 3.31 -5.48
CA GLU A 92 -9.72 2.02 -4.96
C GLU A 92 -10.96 2.16 -4.06
N ARG A 93 -10.99 3.20 -3.23
CA ARG A 93 -12.15 3.52 -2.38
C ARG A 93 -13.37 3.89 -3.23
N SER A 94 -13.20 4.70 -4.27
CA SER A 94 -14.27 5.08 -5.19
C SER A 94 -14.87 3.85 -5.86
N GLU A 95 -14.02 2.93 -6.32
CA GLU A 95 -14.44 1.68 -6.95
C GLU A 95 -15.18 0.78 -5.96
N TYR A 96 -14.68 0.62 -4.72
CA TYR A 96 -15.38 -0.11 -3.68
C TYR A 96 -16.76 0.49 -3.39
N ARG A 97 -16.87 1.82 -3.35
CA ARG A 97 -18.17 2.49 -3.15
C ARG A 97 -19.12 2.24 -4.32
N ARG A 98 -18.61 2.21 -5.56
CA ARG A 98 -19.41 1.94 -6.77
C ARG A 98 -19.89 0.51 -6.86
N THR A 99 -19.06 -0.49 -6.54
CA THR A 99 -19.36 -1.91 -6.77
C THR A 99 -19.74 -2.68 -5.52
N GLY A 100 -19.35 -2.19 -4.33
CA GLY A 100 -19.43 -2.94 -3.06
C GLY A 100 -18.39 -4.06 -2.94
N GLU A 101 -17.51 -4.23 -3.93
CA GLU A 101 -16.58 -5.36 -3.97
C GLU A 101 -15.16 -4.94 -3.54
N PRO A 102 -14.58 -5.59 -2.52
CA PRO A 102 -13.21 -5.30 -2.12
C PRO A 102 -12.22 -5.71 -3.22
N LYS A 103 -11.12 -4.97 -3.33
CA LYS A 103 -10.04 -5.17 -4.31
C LYS A 103 -9.62 -6.64 -4.46
N LYS A 104 -9.50 -7.39 -3.35
CA LYS A 104 -9.12 -8.81 -3.35
C LYS A 104 -10.13 -9.71 -4.08
N ILE A 105 -11.43 -9.50 -3.85
CA ILE A 105 -12.50 -10.28 -4.52
C ILE A 105 -12.53 -9.94 -6.00
N ARG A 106 -12.38 -8.67 -6.35
CA ARG A 106 -12.29 -8.23 -7.74
C ARG A 106 -11.13 -8.90 -8.48
N HIS A 107 -9.93 -8.89 -7.90
CA HIS A 107 -8.78 -9.58 -8.49
C HIS A 107 -9.00 -11.09 -8.59
N LEU A 108 -9.63 -11.72 -7.60
CA LEU A 108 -9.95 -13.14 -7.66
C LEU A 108 -10.91 -13.45 -8.82
N LYS A 109 -11.98 -12.65 -8.97
CA LYS A 109 -12.92 -12.77 -10.10
C LYS A 109 -12.22 -12.62 -11.45
N THR A 110 -11.35 -11.61 -11.59
CA THR A 110 -10.57 -11.44 -12.83
C THR A 110 -9.65 -12.63 -13.09
N ARG A 111 -8.98 -13.16 -12.06
CA ARG A 111 -8.10 -14.34 -12.22
C ARG A 111 -8.90 -15.58 -12.60
N VAL A 112 -10.04 -15.84 -11.97
CA VAL A 112 -10.91 -16.97 -12.30
C VAL A 112 -11.47 -16.83 -13.71
N ALA A 113 -11.93 -15.64 -14.10
CA ALA A 113 -12.44 -15.37 -15.45
C ALA A 113 -11.39 -15.56 -16.55
N ASN A 114 -10.10 -15.40 -16.24
CA ASN A 114 -9.00 -15.64 -17.19
C ASN A 114 -8.61 -17.14 -17.29
N TYR A 115 -9.14 -18.00 -16.41
CA TYR A 115 -8.90 -19.44 -16.39
C TYR A 115 -10.09 -20.25 -16.94
N VAL A 116 -11.20 -19.60 -17.28
CA VAL A 116 -12.39 -20.17 -17.92
C VAL A 116 -12.45 -19.67 -19.36
#